data_AF-A0A2T2NWZ0-F1
#
_entry.id   AF-A0A2T2NWZ0-F1
#
_cell.length_a   1.000
_cell.length_b   1.000
_cell.length_c   1.000
_cell.angle_alpha   90.00
_cell.angle_beta   90.00
_cell.angle_gamma   90.00
#
_symmetry.space_group_name_H-M   'P 1'
#
loop_
_entity.id
_entity.type
_entity.pdbx_description
1 polymer ?
#
loop_
_entity_poly.entity_id
_entity_poly.type
_entity_poly.pdbx_seq_one_letter_code
_entity_poly.pdbx_strand_id
1 'polypeptide(L)' 'MSLLGKKFPAPVARVMAPFYVSGLVILYGVNSFANTLAATDEYKNDPRNPALKHAAPEKH' A
#
# COMPACT_ATOMS: atom_id res chain seq x y z
N MET A 1 -17.31 -17.17 33.01
CA MET A 1 -17.70 -17.05 31.59
C MET A 1 -16.74 -16.08 30.91
N SER A 2 -16.16 -16.44 29.77
CA SER A 2 -15.27 -15.54 29.02
C SER A 2 -16.03 -14.25 28.64
N LEU A 3 -15.43 -13.09 28.92
CA LEU A 3 -15.97 -11.75 28.61
C LEU A 3 -16.24 -11.51 27.11
N LEU A 4 -15.69 -12.36 26.24
CA LEU A 4 -15.73 -12.21 24.76
C LEU A 4 -16.75 -13.11 24.07
N GLY A 5 -17.62 -13.80 24.82
CA GLY A 5 -18.55 -14.78 24.25
C GLY A 5 -17.82 -15.99 23.62
N LYS A 6 -18.58 -16.91 23.00
CA LYS A 6 -18.00 -18.06 22.29
C LYS A 6 -17.67 -17.66 20.85
N LYS A 7 -16.42 -17.92 20.42
CA LYS A 7 -15.97 -17.74 19.02
C LYS A 7 -16.35 -18.96 18.19
N PHE A 8 -17.14 -18.76 17.14
CA PHE A 8 -17.51 -19.82 16.20
C PHE A 8 -16.64 -19.76 14.93
N PRO A 9 -16.17 -20.92 14.41
CA PRO A 9 -15.28 -20.97 13.26
C PRO A 9 -16.04 -20.83 11.93
N ALA A 10 -16.52 -19.63 11.62
CA ALA A 10 -17.13 -19.35 10.31
C ALA A 10 -16.06 -19.31 9.20
N PRO A 11 -16.35 -19.81 7.97
CA PRO A 11 -15.39 -19.90 6.87
C PRO A 11 -15.17 -18.55 6.14
N VAL A 12 -14.84 -17.49 6.88
CA VAL A 12 -14.69 -16.12 6.37
C VAL A 12 -13.60 -16.03 5.30
N ALA A 13 -12.43 -16.64 5.55
CA ALA A 13 -11.28 -16.53 4.65
C ALA A 13 -11.57 -17.07 3.24
N ARG A 14 -12.35 -18.15 3.13
CA ARG A 14 -12.69 -18.76 1.82
C ARG A 14 -13.58 -17.84 0.99
N VAL A 15 -14.63 -17.27 1.60
CA VAL A 15 -15.57 -16.39 0.89
C VAL A 15 -14.92 -15.04 0.58
N MET A 16 -14.05 -14.56 1.47
CA MET A 16 -13.39 -13.26 1.31
C MET A 16 -12.13 -13.30 0.43
N ALA A 17 -11.64 -14.49 0.06
CA ALA A 17 -10.44 -14.68 -0.74
C ALA A 17 -10.35 -13.77 -1.98
N PRO A 18 -11.36 -13.67 -2.88
CA PRO A 18 -11.25 -12.80 -4.06
C PRO A 18 -11.09 -11.32 -3.71
N PHE A 19 -11.64 -10.85 -2.58
CA PHE A 19 -11.49 -9.46 -2.14
C PHE A 19 -10.09 -9.19 -1.57
N TYR A 20 -9.53 -10.14 -0.81
CA TYR A 20 -8.16 -10.03 -0.34
C TYR A 20 -7.17 -10.04 -1.51
N VAL A 21 -7.35 -10.95 -2.47
CA VAL A 21 -6.52 -10.99 -3.69
C VAL A 21 -6.64 -9.69 -4.47
N SER A 22 -7.86 -9.22 -4.72
CA SER A 22 -8.08 -7.93 -5.41
C SER A 22 -7.43 -6.77 -4.67
N GLY A 23 -7.55 -6.72 -3.34
CA GLY A 23 -6.92 -5.69 -2.51
C GLY A 23 -5.39 -5.67 -2.66
N LEU A 24 -4.75 -6.83 -2.69
CA LEU A 24 -3.31 -6.95 -2.90
C LEU A 24 -2.89 -6.50 -4.30
N VAL A 25 -3.65 -6.87 -5.33
CA VAL A 25 -3.38 -6.45 -6.72
C VAL A 25 -3.48 -4.93 -6.86
N ILE A 26 -4.53 -4.33 -6.32
CA ILE A 26 -4.73 -2.88 -6.37
C ILE A 26 -3.67 -2.15 -5.55
N LEU A 27 -3.32 -2.66 -4.36
CA LEU A 27 -2.25 -2.09 -3.56
C LEU A 27 -0.94 -2.02 -4.34
N TYR A 28 -0.55 -3.12 -4.99
CA TYR A 28 0.66 -3.16 -5.82
C TYR A 28 0.58 -2.20 -7.00
N GLY A 29 -0.56 -2.19 -7.71
CA GLY A 29 -0.77 -1.32 -8.87
C GLY A 29 -0.70 0.16 -8.51
N VAL A 30 -1.45 0.58 -7.49
CA VAL A 30 -1.47 1.98 -7.03
C VAL A 30 -0.12 2.40 -6.47
N ASN A 31 0.56 1.56 -5.69
CA ASN A 31 1.88 1.88 -5.16
C ASN A 31 2.90 2.08 -6.29
N SER A 32 2.93 1.17 -7.27
CA SER A 32 3.82 1.27 -8.42
C SER A 32 3.55 2.53 -9.24
N PHE A 33 2.27 2.81 -9.51
CA PHE A 33 1.90 3.98 -10.30
C PHE A 33 2.16 5.30 -9.56
N ALA A 34 1.90 5.36 -8.26
CA ALA A 34 2.21 6.52 -7.43
C ALA A 34 3.70 6.87 -7.46
N ASN A 35 4.59 5.86 -7.41
CA ASN A 35 6.03 6.08 -7.54
C ASN A 35 6.40 6.69 -8.90
N THR A 36 5.78 6.24 -9.99
CA THR A 36 6.03 6.80 -11.33
C THR A 36 5.55 8.24 -11.46
N LEU A 37 4.36 8.55 -10.92
CA LEU A 37 3.80 9.91 -10.94
C LEU A 37 4.64 10.89 -10.10
N ALA A 38 5.13 10.43 -8.94
CA ALA A 38 5.99 11.23 -8.08
C ALA A 38 7.35 11.56 -8.72
N ALA A 39 7.77 10.83 -9.76
CA ALA A 39 9.00 11.08 -10.50
C ALA A 39 8.81 12.01 -11.72
N THR A 40 7.60 12.47 -11.99
CA THR A 40 7.33 13.42 -13.09
C THR A 40 7.95 14.79 -12.83
N ASP A 41 8.20 15.57 -13.89
CA ASP A 41 8.89 16.86 -13.79
C ASP A 41 8.22 17.86 -12.86
N GLU A 42 6.88 17.82 -12.77
CA GLU A 42 6.08 18.68 -11.91
C GLU A 42 6.27 18.35 -10.42
N TYR A 43 6.35 17.06 -10.07
CA TYR A 43 6.29 16.59 -8.68
C TYR A 43 7.62 16.06 -8.12
N LYS A 44 8.64 15.87 -8.97
CA LYS A 44 9.94 15.33 -8.55
C LYS A 44 10.66 16.23 -7.53
N ASN A 45 10.47 17.54 -7.62
CA ASN A 45 11.12 18.53 -6.76
C ASN A 45 10.20 19.07 -5.65
N ASP A 46 9.00 18.51 -5.47
CA ASP A 46 8.13 18.91 -4.36
C ASP A 46 8.79 18.51 -3.02
N PRO A 47 9.03 19.42 -2.07
CA PRO A 47 9.65 19.10 -0.78
C PRO A 47 8.87 18.07 0.06
N ARG A 48 7.61 17.81 -0.28
CA ARG A 48 6.77 16.78 0.35
C ARG A 48 6.99 15.40 -0.25
N ASN A 49 7.66 15.29 -1.40
CA ASN A 49 7.92 14.04 -2.07
C ASN A 49 8.81 13.14 -1.18
N PRO A 50 8.30 11.98 -0.72
CA PRO A 50 9.05 11.08 0.15
C PRO A 50 10.36 10.59 -0.49
N ALA A 51 10.46 10.55 -1.82
CA ALA A 51 11.68 10.16 -2.52
C ALA A 51 12.87 11.07 -2.19
N LEU A 52 12.62 12.35 -1.90
CA LEU A 52 13.68 13.32 -1.54
C LEU A 52 14.28 13.05 -0.16
N LYS A 53 13.54 12.38 0.75
CA LYS A 53 14.03 12.03 2.08
C LYS A 53 15.09 10.92 2.06
N HIS A 54 15.09 10.12 1.00
CA HIS A 54 16.03 9.02 0.77
C HIS A 54 16.94 9.25 -0.44
N ALA A 55 16.88 10.45 -1.04
CA ALA A 55 17.74 10.80 -2.16
C ALA A 55 19.20 10.79 -1.70
N ALA A 56 20.01 9.93 -2.33
CA ALA A 56 21.45 10.03 -2.22
C ALA A 56 21.87 11.42 -2.74
N PRO A 57 22.90 12.06 -2.16
CA PRO A 57 23.37 13.36 -2.67
C PRO A 57 23.73 13.19 -4.15
N GLU A 58 23.14 14.04 -5.01
CA GLU A 58 23.47 14.05 -6.43
C GLU A 58 24.98 14.21 -6.59
N LYS A 59 25.64 13.22 -7.19
CA LYS A 59 27.04 13.36 -7.59
C LYS A 59 27.06 14.26 -8.82
N HIS A 60 27.65 15.45 -8.62
CA HIS A 60 27.88 16.50 -9.61
C HIS A 60 28.64 15.99 -10.85
#